data_AF-A0A565A4C7-F1
#
_entry.id   AF-A0A565A4C7-F1
#
_cell.length_a   1.000
_cell.length_b   1.000
_cell.length_c   1.000
_cell.angle_alpha   90.00
_cell.angle_beta   90.00
_cell.angle_gamma   90.00
#
_symmetry.space_group_name_H-M   'P 1'
#
loop_
_entity.id
_entity.type
_entity.pdbx_description
1 polymer ?
#
loop_
_entity_poly.entity_id
_entity_poly.type
_entity_poly.pdbx_seq_one_letter_code
_entity_poly.pdbx_strand_id
1 'polypeptide(L)'
;MSYPNLHYYVDADKYGEAYKSLKNLPLYKYQEELHNFISKNKGTVLDSHCKYCEYNIGDKNDGGSELRKLCEGICNILQNFDDIKSISIGISEDKWCPYMNWWIYNYVLSIPNYNNYISNFYLALTFICQSPKNQLKKCKFENYSIDEINFNKKKILNEFTEIYDDIKNKIYYEKNLNVQAYCKHIKENFRYYNTVKVNCTNEISCAYFNELSNFKNKIRELSNLNNILDKCNYRKTPCENVSNIDDDVPCLKKKGNPFLLLILDDDPEGIVNILLNVLIIFVPILAIFLILFKFTPLGRTLTKSKREKMSTAHTQKKENIREYMDNYAAYVDSEMKKRMSLAYHAA
;
A
#
# COMPACT_ATOMS: atom_id res chain seq x y z
N MET A 1 5.78 -13.58 -18.20
CA MET A 1 5.98 -13.30 -16.75
C MET A 1 5.66 -11.84 -16.48
N SER A 2 5.33 -11.46 -15.25
CA SER A 2 5.07 -10.06 -14.85
C SER A 2 6.19 -9.51 -13.97
N TYR A 3 6.50 -8.21 -14.15
CA TYR A 3 7.51 -7.46 -13.41
C TYR A 3 6.90 -6.14 -12.91
N PRO A 4 6.79 -5.90 -11.59
CA PRO A 4 7.07 -6.84 -10.49
C PRO A 4 6.07 -8.01 -10.41
N ASN A 5 6.50 -9.10 -9.77
CA ASN A 5 5.60 -10.15 -9.29
C ASN A 5 5.22 -9.88 -7.82
N LEU A 6 3.94 -9.63 -7.55
CA LEU A 6 3.42 -9.30 -6.22
C LEU A 6 2.46 -10.36 -5.66
N HIS A 7 2.60 -11.63 -6.05
CA HIS A 7 1.72 -12.73 -5.60
C HIS A 7 1.69 -12.94 -4.08
N TYR A 8 2.66 -12.40 -3.34
CA TYR A 8 2.76 -12.49 -1.88
C TYR A 8 1.92 -11.44 -1.13
N TYR A 9 1.23 -10.56 -1.85
CA TYR A 9 0.33 -9.57 -1.26
C TYR A 9 -0.92 -10.25 -0.72
N VAL A 10 -1.36 -9.86 0.48
CA VAL A 10 -2.58 -10.42 1.08
C VAL A 10 -3.82 -9.73 0.50
N ASP A 11 -3.74 -8.44 0.16
CA ASP A 11 -4.86 -7.65 -0.36
C ASP A 11 -4.83 -7.59 -1.90
N ALA A 12 -5.37 -8.62 -2.54
CA ALA A 12 -5.40 -8.79 -4.01
C ALA A 12 -6.12 -7.64 -4.75
N ASP A 13 -7.16 -7.05 -4.15
CA ASP A 13 -7.99 -5.99 -4.77
C ASP A 13 -7.22 -4.71 -5.11
N LYS A 14 -6.03 -4.54 -4.53
CA LYS A 14 -5.17 -3.36 -4.70
C LYS A 14 -3.78 -3.71 -5.27
N TYR A 15 -3.69 -4.85 -5.96
CA TYR A 15 -2.51 -5.24 -6.74
C TYR A 15 -2.20 -4.21 -7.85
N GLY A 16 -3.24 -3.68 -8.50
CA GLY A 16 -3.11 -2.83 -9.68
C GLY A 16 -2.35 -1.53 -9.46
N GLU A 17 -2.57 -0.83 -8.35
CA GLU A 17 -1.91 0.44 -8.02
C GLU A 17 -0.44 0.26 -7.68
N ALA A 18 -0.13 -0.74 -6.84
CA ALA A 18 1.25 -1.10 -6.50
C ALA A 18 2.01 -1.48 -7.78
N TYR A 19 1.44 -2.36 -8.61
CA TYR A 19 2.04 -2.75 -9.87
C TYR A 19 2.32 -1.55 -10.79
N LYS A 20 1.33 -0.68 -11.01
CA LYS A 20 1.48 0.53 -11.85
C LYS A 20 2.57 1.47 -11.35
N SER A 21 2.73 1.58 -10.04
CA SER A 21 3.72 2.47 -9.41
C SER A 21 5.13 1.89 -9.46
N LEU A 22 5.25 0.57 -9.32
CA LEU A 22 6.53 -0.13 -9.22
C LEU A 22 7.11 -0.51 -10.58
N LYS A 23 6.29 -0.87 -11.58
CA LYS A 23 6.78 -1.31 -12.91
C LYS A 23 7.73 -0.32 -13.58
N ASN A 24 7.66 0.96 -13.19
CA ASN A 24 8.49 2.01 -13.73
C ASN A 24 9.86 2.18 -13.03
N LEU A 25 10.14 1.41 -11.97
CA LEU A 25 11.43 1.42 -11.29
C LEU A 25 12.51 0.76 -12.15
N PRO A 26 13.79 1.19 -12.05
CA PRO A 26 14.86 0.74 -12.93
C PRO A 26 14.98 -0.79 -13.05
N LEU A 27 14.95 -1.51 -11.92
CA LEU A 27 15.05 -2.98 -11.90
C LEU A 27 13.93 -3.64 -12.71
N TYR A 28 12.68 -3.25 -12.48
CA TYR A 28 11.53 -3.90 -13.12
C TYR A 28 11.43 -3.55 -14.60
N LYS A 29 11.76 -2.31 -14.98
CA LYS A 29 11.90 -1.93 -16.39
C LYS A 29 12.94 -2.77 -17.10
N TYR A 30 14.10 -2.98 -16.50
CA TYR A 30 15.15 -3.81 -17.10
C TYR A 30 14.71 -5.26 -17.30
N GLN A 31 14.09 -5.87 -16.29
CA GLN A 31 13.57 -7.23 -16.41
C GLN A 31 12.46 -7.36 -17.47
N GLU A 32 11.60 -6.35 -17.59
CA GLU A 32 10.58 -6.27 -18.64
C GLU A 32 11.23 -6.13 -20.03
N GLU A 33 12.25 -5.29 -20.19
CA GLU A 33 12.98 -5.15 -21.46
C GLU A 33 13.71 -6.42 -21.86
N LEU A 34 14.35 -7.13 -20.91
CA LEU A 34 14.95 -8.45 -21.19
C LEU A 34 13.90 -9.41 -21.75
N HIS A 35 12.71 -9.46 -21.15
CA HIS A 35 11.61 -10.33 -21.60
C HIS A 35 11.06 -9.94 -22.97
N ASN A 36 10.90 -8.63 -23.21
CA ASN A 36 10.44 -8.10 -24.48
C ASN A 36 11.47 -8.34 -25.60
N PHE A 37 12.76 -8.23 -25.30
CA PHE A 37 13.84 -8.40 -26.26
C PHE A 37 13.91 -9.83 -26.81
N ILE A 38 13.73 -10.84 -25.96
CA ILE A 38 13.62 -12.25 -26.40
C ILE A 38 12.39 -12.44 -27.31
N SER A 39 11.27 -11.80 -26.96
CA SER A 39 10.02 -11.96 -27.70
C SER A 39 10.05 -11.31 -29.09
N LYS A 40 10.68 -10.14 -29.22
CA LYS A 40 10.75 -9.37 -30.48
C LYS A 40 11.72 -9.96 -31.51
N ASN A 41 12.78 -10.63 -31.07
CA ASN A 41 13.88 -11.06 -31.94
C ASN A 41 13.86 -12.56 -32.27
N LYS A 42 12.67 -13.17 -32.29
CA LYS A 42 12.53 -14.57 -32.75
C LYS A 42 12.91 -14.66 -34.22
N GLY A 43 13.93 -15.45 -34.55
CA GLY A 43 14.37 -15.72 -35.93
C GLY A 43 15.41 -14.76 -36.50
N THR A 44 16.04 -13.91 -35.67
CA THR A 44 17.22 -13.14 -36.09
C THR A 44 18.39 -14.07 -36.42
N VAL A 45 19.20 -13.72 -37.42
CA VAL A 45 20.42 -14.47 -37.74
C VAL A 45 21.42 -14.29 -36.60
N LEU A 46 21.60 -15.34 -35.81
CA LEU A 46 22.48 -15.33 -34.66
C LEU A 46 23.93 -15.62 -35.06
N ASP A 47 24.87 -15.09 -34.25
CA ASP A 47 26.29 -15.43 -34.35
C ASP A 47 26.54 -16.94 -34.23
N SER A 48 27.67 -17.41 -34.78
CA SER A 48 28.08 -18.82 -34.69
C SER A 48 28.20 -19.31 -33.24
N HIS A 49 28.57 -18.45 -32.28
CA HIS A 49 28.60 -18.82 -30.86
C HIS A 49 27.21 -19.17 -30.31
N CYS A 50 26.14 -18.57 -30.84
CA CYS A 50 24.79 -18.91 -30.40
C CYS A 50 24.36 -20.32 -30.83
N LYS A 51 25.03 -20.94 -31.82
CA LYS A 51 24.78 -22.34 -32.20
C LYS A 51 25.08 -23.32 -31.06
N TYR A 52 25.86 -22.92 -30.05
CA TYR A 52 26.06 -23.73 -28.85
C TYR A 52 24.75 -23.99 -28.09
N CYS A 53 23.76 -23.11 -28.20
CA CYS A 53 22.42 -23.36 -27.65
C CYS A 53 21.77 -24.59 -28.30
N GLU A 54 21.85 -24.71 -29.62
CA GLU A 54 21.34 -25.86 -30.37
C GLU A 54 22.13 -27.14 -30.05
N TYR A 55 23.46 -27.08 -30.08
CA TYR A 55 24.33 -28.25 -29.90
C TYR A 55 24.25 -28.87 -28.51
N ASN A 56 24.09 -28.06 -27.46
CA ASN A 56 24.13 -28.55 -26.08
C ASN A 56 22.75 -28.91 -25.54
N ILE A 57 21.70 -28.15 -25.87
CA ILE A 57 20.37 -28.35 -25.28
C ILE A 57 19.58 -29.41 -26.08
N GLY A 58 19.81 -29.50 -27.41
CA GLY A 58 19.15 -30.44 -28.30
C GLY A 58 17.65 -30.15 -28.52
N ASP A 59 17.02 -30.84 -29.48
CA ASP A 59 15.60 -30.68 -29.82
C ASP A 59 14.74 -31.74 -29.10
N LYS A 60 14.65 -31.65 -27.76
CA LYS A 60 13.98 -32.68 -26.94
C LYS A 60 12.87 -32.08 -26.08
N ASN A 61 11.64 -32.58 -26.25
CA ASN A 61 10.42 -32.25 -25.49
C ASN A 61 10.17 -30.73 -25.31
N ASP A 62 9.06 -30.36 -24.69
CA ASP A 62 8.70 -28.94 -24.54
C ASP A 62 9.77 -28.15 -23.76
N GLY A 63 10.26 -28.70 -22.65
CA GLY A 63 11.25 -28.05 -21.77
C GLY A 63 12.61 -27.74 -22.42
N GLY A 64 13.15 -28.69 -23.19
CA GLY A 64 14.41 -28.47 -23.91
C GLY A 64 14.25 -27.44 -25.01
N SER A 65 13.13 -27.48 -25.73
CA SER A 65 12.82 -26.50 -26.78
C SER A 65 12.68 -25.08 -26.25
N GLU A 66 12.08 -24.90 -25.06
CA GLU A 66 11.92 -23.60 -24.40
C GLU A 66 13.24 -23.06 -23.86
N LEU A 67 14.07 -23.92 -23.25
CA LEU A 67 15.41 -23.53 -22.80
C LEU A 67 16.33 -23.16 -23.97
N ARG A 68 16.22 -23.83 -25.11
CA ARG A 68 16.94 -23.46 -26.34
C ARG A 68 16.55 -22.05 -26.80
N LYS A 69 15.24 -21.75 -26.89
CA LYS A 69 14.75 -20.41 -27.23
C LYS A 69 15.22 -19.34 -26.25
N LEU A 70 15.23 -19.66 -24.95
CA LEU A 70 15.77 -18.77 -23.93
C LEU A 70 17.28 -18.52 -24.13
N CYS A 71 18.07 -19.57 -24.37
CA CYS A 71 19.51 -19.48 -24.59
C CYS A 71 19.84 -18.61 -25.82
N GLU A 72 19.13 -18.83 -26.93
CA GLU A 72 19.27 -18.03 -28.16
C GLU A 72 18.91 -16.56 -27.91
N GLY A 73 17.81 -16.31 -27.18
CA GLY A 73 17.41 -14.98 -26.78
C GLY A 73 18.45 -14.28 -25.91
N ILE A 74 19.05 -14.98 -24.94
CA ILE A 74 20.15 -14.46 -24.11
C ILE A 74 21.37 -14.15 -24.99
N CYS A 75 21.73 -15.04 -25.92
CA CYS A 75 22.84 -14.80 -26.83
C CYS A 75 22.64 -13.51 -27.66
N ASN A 76 21.40 -13.28 -28.12
CA ASN A 76 21.06 -12.06 -28.83
C ASN A 76 21.10 -10.81 -27.92
N ILE A 77 20.61 -10.92 -26.67
CA ILE A 77 20.72 -9.86 -25.66
C ILE A 77 22.18 -9.47 -25.44
N LEU A 78 23.08 -10.45 -25.28
CA LEU A 78 24.51 -10.19 -25.06
C LEU A 78 25.16 -9.46 -26.23
N GLN A 79 24.70 -9.69 -27.45
CA GLN A 79 25.25 -9.05 -28.66
C GLN A 79 24.72 -7.64 -28.93
N ASN A 80 23.55 -7.32 -28.38
CA ASN A 80 22.86 -6.05 -28.59
C ASN A 80 22.51 -5.40 -27.24
N PHE A 81 23.37 -5.61 -26.23
CA PHE A 81 23.11 -5.16 -24.87
C PHE A 81 23.03 -3.65 -24.77
N ASP A 82 23.75 -2.91 -25.61
CA ASP A 82 23.72 -1.45 -25.64
C ASP A 82 22.31 -0.90 -25.94
N ASP A 83 21.51 -1.61 -26.75
CA ASP A 83 20.11 -1.24 -27.02
C ASP A 83 19.28 -1.31 -25.73
N ILE A 84 19.47 -2.36 -24.93
CA ILE A 84 18.79 -2.56 -23.64
C ILE A 84 19.30 -1.56 -22.59
N LYS A 85 20.62 -1.33 -22.55
CA LYS A 85 21.29 -0.37 -21.66
C LYS A 85 20.75 1.05 -21.88
N SER A 86 20.49 1.42 -23.13
CA SER A 86 19.97 2.76 -23.47
C SER A 86 18.56 3.04 -22.90
N ILE A 87 17.75 1.99 -22.72
CA ILE A 87 16.36 2.10 -22.24
C ILE A 87 16.29 1.97 -20.71
N SER A 88 17.18 1.18 -20.11
CA SER A 88 17.14 0.78 -18.71
C SER A 88 17.89 1.74 -17.76
N ILE A 89 17.61 3.05 -17.86
CA ILE A 89 18.33 4.08 -17.10
C ILE A 89 18.18 3.90 -15.59
N GLY A 90 19.28 4.08 -14.85
CA GLY A 90 19.31 4.06 -13.37
C GLY A 90 19.89 2.80 -12.75
N ILE A 91 20.32 1.82 -13.55
CA ILE A 91 21.06 0.65 -13.07
C ILE A 91 22.57 0.91 -13.18
N SER A 92 23.30 0.64 -12.11
CA SER A 92 24.76 0.75 -12.07
C SER A 92 25.43 -0.39 -12.85
N GLU A 93 26.62 -0.12 -13.41
CA GLU A 93 27.27 -1.06 -14.33
C GLU A 93 27.56 -2.45 -13.74
N ASP A 94 27.83 -2.50 -12.44
CA ASP A 94 28.08 -3.72 -11.67
C ASP A 94 26.83 -4.59 -11.47
N LYS A 95 25.63 -4.03 -11.64
CA LYS A 95 24.35 -4.71 -11.35
C LYS A 95 23.68 -5.35 -12.56
N TRP A 96 24.06 -4.97 -13.78
CA TRP A 96 23.49 -5.52 -15.01
C TRP A 96 23.55 -7.04 -15.05
N CYS A 97 24.72 -7.59 -14.76
CA CYS A 97 24.92 -9.04 -14.83
C CYS A 97 24.22 -9.79 -13.69
N PRO A 98 24.38 -9.40 -12.41
CA PRO A 98 23.65 -10.03 -11.33
C PRO A 98 22.13 -10.03 -11.57
N TYR A 99 21.55 -8.90 -11.96
CA TYR A 99 20.12 -8.80 -12.23
C TYR A 99 19.67 -9.70 -13.38
N MET A 100 20.48 -9.80 -14.44
CA MET A 100 20.16 -10.69 -15.55
C MET A 100 20.29 -12.17 -15.16
N ASN A 101 21.31 -12.55 -14.38
CA ASN A 101 21.46 -13.92 -13.88
C ASN A 101 20.26 -14.35 -13.04
N TRP A 102 19.82 -13.47 -12.14
CA TRP A 102 18.60 -13.64 -11.34
C TRP A 102 17.34 -13.80 -12.22
N TRP A 103 17.21 -12.95 -13.23
CA TRP A 103 16.09 -13.00 -14.16
C TRP A 103 16.08 -14.29 -14.99
N ILE A 104 17.25 -14.72 -15.50
CA ILE A 104 17.42 -15.98 -16.24
C ILE A 104 16.98 -17.16 -15.37
N TYR A 105 17.46 -17.23 -14.14
CA TYR A 105 17.10 -18.33 -13.24
C TYR A 105 15.60 -18.40 -12.96
N ASN A 106 14.99 -17.24 -12.70
CA ASN A 106 13.55 -17.13 -12.52
C ASN A 106 12.76 -17.56 -13.78
N TYR A 107 13.29 -17.29 -14.98
CA TYR A 107 12.71 -17.77 -16.23
C TYR A 107 12.83 -19.29 -16.33
N VAL A 108 14.02 -19.85 -16.07
CA VAL A 108 14.29 -21.30 -16.12
C VAL A 108 13.32 -22.09 -15.23
N LEU A 109 13.07 -21.61 -14.00
CA LEU A 109 12.13 -22.26 -13.08
C LEU A 109 10.69 -22.30 -13.60
N SER A 110 10.30 -21.38 -14.50
CA SER A 110 8.96 -21.37 -15.10
C SER A 110 8.78 -22.35 -16.26
N ILE A 111 9.87 -22.96 -16.75
CA ILE A 111 9.85 -23.87 -17.90
C ILE A 111 9.55 -25.31 -17.43
N PRO A 112 8.54 -26.00 -17.98
CA PRO A 112 8.28 -27.40 -17.64
C PRO A 112 9.46 -28.31 -17.95
N ASN A 113 9.73 -29.31 -17.11
CA ASN A 113 10.78 -30.31 -17.32
C ASN A 113 12.21 -29.74 -17.51
N TYR A 114 12.47 -28.50 -17.05
CA TYR A 114 13.77 -27.84 -17.20
C TYR A 114 14.94 -28.64 -16.58
N ASN A 115 14.68 -29.38 -15.50
CA ASN A 115 15.69 -30.15 -14.76
C ASN A 115 16.47 -31.13 -15.64
N ASN A 116 15.86 -31.67 -16.70
CA ASN A 116 16.52 -32.61 -17.60
C ASN A 116 17.60 -31.95 -18.49
N TYR A 117 17.57 -30.62 -18.60
CA TYR A 117 18.37 -29.86 -19.57
C TYR A 117 19.15 -28.69 -18.94
N ILE A 118 18.93 -28.39 -17.66
CA ILE A 118 19.48 -27.22 -16.98
C ILE A 118 21.02 -27.19 -17.03
N SER A 119 21.68 -28.33 -16.82
CA SER A 119 23.15 -28.40 -16.89
C SER A 119 23.69 -28.02 -18.27
N ASN A 120 23.05 -28.51 -19.34
CA ASN A 120 23.42 -28.20 -20.71
C ASN A 120 23.11 -26.75 -21.07
N PHE A 121 22.01 -26.20 -20.54
CA PHE A 121 21.66 -24.80 -20.69
C PHE A 121 22.74 -23.87 -20.12
N TYR A 122 23.17 -24.07 -18.86
CA TYR A 122 24.22 -23.25 -18.27
C TYR A 122 25.61 -23.48 -18.89
N LEU A 123 25.88 -24.68 -19.41
CA LEU A 123 27.07 -24.94 -20.20
C LEU A 123 27.06 -24.10 -21.48
N ALA A 124 25.94 -24.07 -22.22
CA ALA A 124 25.78 -23.23 -23.39
C ALA A 124 25.94 -21.74 -23.05
N LEU A 125 25.34 -21.28 -21.95
CA LEU A 125 25.50 -19.90 -21.45
C LEU A 125 26.97 -19.53 -21.22
N THR A 126 27.77 -20.45 -20.69
CA THR A 126 29.21 -20.23 -20.47
C THR A 126 29.94 -19.99 -21.79
N PHE A 127 29.61 -20.73 -22.85
CA PHE A 127 30.23 -20.56 -24.17
C PHE A 127 29.78 -19.27 -24.87
N ILE A 128 28.49 -18.93 -24.84
CA ILE A 128 28.02 -17.69 -25.49
C ILE A 128 28.60 -16.44 -24.80
N CYS A 129 28.84 -16.48 -23.49
CA CYS A 129 29.48 -15.39 -22.76
C CYS A 129 30.92 -15.09 -23.23
N GLN A 130 31.59 -16.08 -23.82
CA GLN A 130 32.96 -15.94 -24.36
C GLN A 130 32.97 -15.34 -25.77
N SER A 131 31.80 -15.13 -26.40
CA SER A 131 31.73 -14.53 -27.73
C SER A 131 32.40 -13.15 -27.75
N PRO A 132 33.21 -12.84 -28.78
CA PRO A 132 33.81 -11.52 -28.94
C PRO A 132 32.78 -10.41 -29.16
N LYS A 133 31.56 -10.77 -29.57
CA LYS A 133 30.42 -9.85 -29.73
C LYS A 133 29.66 -9.59 -28.43
N ASN A 134 30.01 -10.25 -27.33
CA ASN A 134 29.37 -10.02 -26.05
C ASN A 134 29.69 -8.59 -25.54
N GLN A 135 28.69 -7.73 -25.59
CA GLN A 135 28.74 -6.34 -25.12
C GLN A 135 28.66 -6.28 -23.58
N LEU A 136 27.99 -7.24 -22.95
CA LEU A 136 27.92 -7.38 -21.50
C LEU A 136 29.10 -8.23 -20.99
N LYS A 137 30.31 -7.66 -21.12
CA LYS A 137 31.57 -8.29 -20.72
C LYS A 137 31.53 -8.75 -19.26
N LYS A 138 32.19 -9.86 -18.96
CA LYS A 138 32.38 -10.43 -17.60
C LYS A 138 31.14 -11.03 -16.95
N CYS A 139 30.09 -11.31 -17.72
CA CYS A 139 28.96 -12.05 -17.19
C CYS A 139 29.24 -13.53 -16.96
N LYS A 140 28.94 -14.00 -15.75
CA LYS A 140 28.90 -15.43 -15.43
C LYS A 140 27.48 -15.78 -14.97
N PHE A 141 26.81 -16.61 -15.75
CA PHE A 141 25.49 -17.14 -15.40
C PHE A 141 25.65 -18.46 -14.67
N GLU A 142 24.91 -18.62 -13.58
CA GLU A 142 25.09 -19.76 -12.67
C GLU A 142 23.75 -20.38 -12.31
N ASN A 143 23.71 -21.70 -12.28
CA ASN A 143 22.61 -22.46 -11.73
C ASN A 143 22.68 -22.39 -10.20
N TYR A 144 21.78 -21.63 -9.57
CA TYR A 144 21.73 -21.55 -8.11
C TYR A 144 21.41 -22.90 -7.44
N SER A 145 20.84 -23.86 -8.16
CA SER A 145 20.47 -25.19 -7.65
C SER A 145 19.51 -25.12 -6.44
N ILE A 146 18.61 -24.13 -6.46
CA ILE A 146 17.57 -23.89 -5.45
C ILE A 146 16.20 -24.16 -6.08
N ASP A 147 15.30 -24.83 -5.36
CA ASP A 147 13.93 -25.04 -5.80
C ASP A 147 13.14 -23.72 -5.95
N GLU A 148 12.05 -23.77 -6.69
CA GLU A 148 11.23 -22.59 -6.99
C GLU A 148 10.70 -21.88 -5.73
N ILE A 149 10.28 -22.63 -4.70
CA ILE A 149 9.70 -22.07 -3.47
C ILE A 149 10.75 -21.26 -2.73
N ASN A 150 11.94 -21.83 -2.51
CA ASN A 150 13.02 -21.14 -1.81
C ASN A 150 13.61 -20.01 -2.66
N PHE A 151 13.71 -20.18 -3.97
CA PHE A 151 14.15 -19.12 -4.87
C PHE A 151 13.17 -17.93 -4.86
N ASN A 152 11.86 -18.17 -4.87
CA ASN A 152 10.87 -17.11 -4.81
C ASN A 152 11.00 -16.26 -3.53
N LYS A 153 11.29 -16.90 -2.38
CA LYS A 153 11.59 -16.17 -1.13
C LYS A 153 12.83 -15.32 -1.24
N LYS A 154 13.92 -15.91 -1.73
CA LYS A 154 15.20 -15.25 -1.97
C LYS A 154 15.00 -14.02 -2.88
N LYS A 155 14.27 -14.21 -3.98
CA LYS A 155 13.97 -13.20 -4.98
C LYS A 155 13.20 -12.02 -4.39
N ILE A 156 12.09 -12.25 -3.68
CA ILE A 156 11.27 -11.16 -3.12
C ILE A 156 12.09 -10.30 -2.15
N LEU A 157 12.86 -10.93 -1.26
CA LEU A 157 13.73 -10.24 -0.31
C LEU A 157 14.82 -9.40 -1.01
N ASN A 158 15.47 -9.99 -2.03
CA ASN A 158 16.51 -9.32 -2.79
C ASN A 158 15.96 -8.15 -3.61
N GLU A 159 14.89 -8.37 -4.38
CA GLU A 159 14.28 -7.32 -5.22
C GLU A 159 13.85 -6.12 -4.39
N PHE A 160 13.24 -6.32 -3.22
CA PHE A 160 12.89 -5.21 -2.34
C PHE A 160 14.11 -4.45 -1.85
N THR A 161 15.16 -5.15 -1.43
CA THR A 161 16.42 -4.54 -0.97
C THR A 161 17.05 -3.66 -2.05
N GLU A 162 16.98 -4.11 -3.31
CA GLU A 162 17.52 -3.39 -4.46
C GLU A 162 16.73 -2.13 -4.81
N ILE A 163 15.40 -2.19 -4.77
CA ILE A 163 14.54 -1.05 -5.15
C ILE A 163 14.24 -0.11 -3.99
N TYR A 164 14.65 -0.43 -2.77
CA TYR A 164 14.24 0.31 -1.57
C TYR A 164 14.62 1.79 -1.63
N ASP A 165 15.82 2.11 -2.13
CA ASP A 165 16.26 3.50 -2.26
C ASP A 165 15.49 4.24 -3.34
N ASP A 166 15.12 3.57 -4.44
CA ASP A 166 14.25 4.17 -5.45
C ASP A 166 12.87 4.49 -4.88
N ILE A 167 12.27 3.54 -4.15
CA ILE A 167 10.98 3.72 -3.47
C ILE A 167 11.07 4.88 -2.47
N LYS A 168 12.12 4.93 -1.66
CA LYS A 168 12.39 6.03 -0.72
C LYS A 168 12.41 7.37 -1.45
N ASN A 169 13.22 7.50 -2.50
CA ASN A 169 13.33 8.74 -3.28
C ASN A 169 11.98 9.15 -3.87
N LYS A 170 11.17 8.18 -4.31
CA LYS A 170 9.81 8.41 -4.79
C LYS A 170 8.87 8.89 -3.68
N ILE A 171 8.99 8.41 -2.45
CA ILE A 171 8.17 8.86 -1.31
C ILE A 171 8.47 10.32 -0.94
N TYR A 172 9.75 10.74 -1.01
CA TYR A 172 10.15 12.10 -0.68
C TYR A 172 9.95 13.12 -1.80
N TYR A 173 9.70 12.67 -3.03
CA TYR A 173 9.42 13.56 -4.14
C TYR A 173 8.03 14.18 -4.00
N GLU A 174 7.97 15.49 -3.70
CA GLU A 174 6.74 16.22 -3.34
C GLU A 174 5.61 16.11 -4.37
N LYS A 175 5.94 15.99 -5.65
CA LYS A 175 4.96 15.89 -6.74
C LYS A 175 4.50 14.46 -7.03
N ASN A 176 4.94 13.47 -6.23
CA ASN A 176 4.57 12.09 -6.47
C ASN A 176 3.16 11.81 -5.94
N LEU A 177 2.23 11.47 -6.84
CA LEU A 177 0.87 11.09 -6.46
C LEU A 177 0.79 9.63 -5.96
N ASN A 178 1.83 8.82 -6.20
CA ASN A 178 1.84 7.38 -5.91
C ASN A 178 2.46 7.02 -4.54
N VAL A 179 2.64 7.99 -3.63
CA VAL A 179 3.29 7.77 -2.32
C VAL A 179 2.63 6.61 -1.55
N GLN A 180 1.30 6.52 -1.55
CA GLN A 180 0.57 5.47 -0.84
C GLN A 180 0.87 4.07 -1.39
N ALA A 181 1.01 3.91 -2.71
CA ALA A 181 1.35 2.64 -3.33
C ALA A 181 2.76 2.17 -2.92
N TYR A 182 3.72 3.09 -2.85
CA TYR A 182 5.07 2.83 -2.36
C TYR A 182 5.09 2.47 -0.87
N CYS A 183 4.35 3.22 -0.05
CA CYS A 183 4.18 2.91 1.37
C CYS A 183 3.58 1.52 1.58
N LYS A 184 2.52 1.17 0.84
CA LYS A 184 1.94 -0.17 0.87
C LYS A 184 2.99 -1.23 0.52
N HIS A 185 3.80 -0.99 -0.51
CA HIS A 185 4.86 -1.93 -0.89
C HIS A 185 5.87 -2.16 0.24
N ILE A 186 6.25 -1.11 0.98
CA ILE A 186 7.11 -1.25 2.16
C ILE A 186 6.42 -2.11 3.24
N LYS A 187 5.15 -1.82 3.56
CA LYS A 187 4.37 -2.59 4.55
C LYS A 187 4.29 -4.07 4.20
N GLU A 188 3.98 -4.39 2.94
CA GLU A 188 3.84 -5.78 2.49
C GLU A 188 5.18 -6.54 2.52
N ASN A 189 6.30 -5.89 2.18
CA ASN A 189 7.62 -6.52 2.28
C ASN A 189 8.08 -6.71 3.73
N PHE A 190 7.75 -5.78 4.62
CA PHE A 190 8.05 -5.94 6.05
C PHE A 190 7.25 -7.10 6.63
N ARG A 191 5.97 -7.27 6.24
CA ARG A 191 5.20 -8.47 6.59
C ARG A 191 5.87 -9.72 6.03
N TYR A 192 6.19 -9.72 4.73
CA TYR A 192 6.77 -10.86 4.04
C TYR A 192 8.07 -11.35 4.71
N TYR A 193 9.00 -10.43 4.99
CA TYR A 193 10.23 -10.71 5.75
C TYR A 193 9.92 -11.41 7.07
N ASN A 194 8.97 -10.87 7.84
CA ASN A 194 8.60 -11.42 9.14
C ASN A 194 7.91 -12.79 9.04
N THR A 195 7.23 -13.09 7.94
CA THR A 195 6.65 -14.41 7.67
C THR A 195 7.73 -15.43 7.33
N VAL A 196 8.62 -15.13 6.39
CA VAL A 196 9.57 -16.13 5.87
C VAL A 196 10.76 -16.36 6.80
N LYS A 197 11.14 -15.37 7.62
CA LYS A 197 12.26 -15.51 8.56
C LYS A 197 12.04 -16.60 9.63
N VAL A 198 10.79 -16.87 9.99
CA VAL A 198 10.45 -17.89 11.02
C VAL A 198 10.98 -19.28 10.62
N ASN A 199 10.99 -19.56 9.31
CA ASN A 199 11.43 -20.83 8.75
C ASN A 199 12.93 -20.83 8.36
N CYS A 200 13.68 -19.79 8.74
CA CYS A 200 15.06 -19.57 8.29
C CYS A 200 15.91 -19.02 9.43
N THR A 201 16.40 -19.91 10.30
CA THR A 201 17.08 -19.53 11.55
C THR A 201 18.60 -19.52 11.48
N ASN A 202 19.20 -20.24 10.53
CA ASN A 202 20.65 -20.30 10.34
C ASN A 202 21.02 -20.41 8.85
N GLU A 203 22.25 -20.02 8.54
CA GLU A 203 22.78 -19.97 7.17
C GLU A 203 22.87 -21.34 6.50
N ILE A 204 23.27 -22.37 7.25
CA ILE A 204 23.51 -23.72 6.71
C ILE A 204 22.22 -24.33 6.16
N SER A 205 21.10 -24.16 6.86
CA SER A 205 19.82 -24.79 6.49
C SER A 205 18.90 -23.90 5.65
N CYS A 206 19.31 -22.68 5.31
CA CYS A 206 18.41 -21.73 4.65
C CYS A 206 19.04 -21.04 3.44
N ALA A 207 18.51 -21.38 2.26
CA ALA A 207 18.96 -20.88 0.96
C ALA A 207 18.81 -19.34 0.76
N TYR A 208 18.04 -18.67 1.63
CA TYR A 208 17.77 -17.22 1.59
C TYR A 208 18.18 -16.48 2.87
N PHE A 209 19.05 -17.08 3.69
CA PHE A 209 19.53 -16.47 4.93
C PHE A 209 20.26 -15.15 4.69
N ASN A 210 21.12 -15.11 3.68
CA ASN A 210 21.88 -13.90 3.34
C ASN A 210 20.96 -12.76 2.89
N GLU A 211 19.89 -13.05 2.17
CA GLU A 211 18.89 -12.06 1.77
C GLU A 211 18.11 -11.52 2.97
N LEU A 212 17.81 -12.34 3.98
CA LEU A 212 17.24 -11.84 5.23
C LEU A 212 18.20 -10.89 5.96
N SER A 213 19.47 -11.27 6.07
CA SER A 213 20.50 -10.44 6.68
C SER A 213 20.65 -9.10 5.95
N ASN A 214 20.74 -9.14 4.62
CA ASN A 214 20.84 -7.96 3.77
C ASN A 214 19.61 -7.06 3.89
N PHE A 215 18.41 -7.64 3.86
CA PHE A 215 17.17 -6.90 4.07
C PHE A 215 17.19 -6.18 5.42
N LYS A 216 17.50 -6.91 6.50
CA LYS A 216 17.56 -6.36 7.85
C LYS A 216 18.57 -5.23 7.97
N ASN A 217 19.77 -5.42 7.43
CA ASN A 217 20.83 -4.42 7.45
C ASN A 217 20.46 -3.19 6.64
N LYS A 218 19.87 -3.36 5.45
CA LYS A 218 19.37 -2.25 4.62
C LYS A 218 18.38 -1.38 5.38
N ILE A 219 17.46 -2.00 6.13
CA ILE A 219 16.48 -1.25 6.94
C ILE A 219 17.13 -0.56 8.15
N ARG A 220 18.11 -1.19 8.80
CA ARG A 220 18.84 -0.64 9.96
C ARG A 220 19.75 0.53 9.61
N GLU A 221 20.49 0.44 8.50
CA GLU A 221 21.40 1.49 8.03
C GLU A 221 20.65 2.79 7.69
N LEU A 222 19.34 2.72 7.50
CA LEU A 222 18.50 3.89 7.30
C LEU A 222 18.20 4.61 8.63
N SER A 223 18.98 5.66 8.89
CA SER A 223 18.65 6.71 9.88
C SER A 223 17.26 7.34 9.71
N ASN A 224 16.65 7.19 8.52
CA ASN A 224 15.40 7.85 8.13
C ASN A 224 14.17 6.92 8.09
N LEU A 225 14.22 5.70 8.65
CA LEU A 225 13.04 4.82 8.67
C LEU A 225 11.82 5.53 9.31
N ASN A 226 12.01 6.19 10.44
CA ASN A 226 10.91 6.90 11.12
C ASN A 226 10.27 7.98 10.22
N ASN A 227 11.09 8.71 9.45
CA ASN A 227 10.59 9.73 8.52
C ASN A 227 9.76 9.11 7.37
N ILE A 228 10.16 7.93 6.88
CA ILE A 228 9.37 7.18 5.88
C ILE A 228 8.04 6.76 6.51
N LEU A 229 8.07 6.21 7.73
CA LEU A 229 6.86 5.79 8.43
C LEU A 229 5.92 6.97 8.67
N ASP A 230 6.43 8.15 8.99
CA ASP A 230 5.63 9.36 9.16
C ASP A 230 4.98 9.79 7.84
N LYS A 231 5.73 9.83 6.73
CA LYS A 231 5.17 10.11 5.39
C LYS A 231 4.11 9.09 4.96
N CYS A 232 4.29 7.84 5.37
CA CYS A 232 3.36 6.75 5.09
C CYS A 232 2.20 6.64 6.09
N ASN A 233 2.15 7.51 7.10
CA ASN A 233 1.19 7.41 8.22
C ASN A 233 1.19 6.01 8.85
N TYR A 234 2.36 5.44 9.08
CA TYR A 234 2.55 4.14 9.72
C TYR A 234 3.23 4.27 11.09
N ARG A 235 2.93 3.32 11.96
CA ARG A 235 3.67 3.08 13.21
C ARG A 235 4.22 1.66 13.24
N LYS A 236 5.35 1.48 13.92
CA LYS A 236 5.92 0.17 14.23
C LYS A 236 4.98 -0.59 15.18
N THR A 237 4.87 -1.89 14.99
CA THR A 237 4.13 -2.81 15.86
C THR A 237 4.88 -4.15 15.93
N PRO A 238 4.77 -4.91 17.04
CA PRO A 238 5.23 -6.28 17.08
C PRO A 238 4.56 -7.09 15.95
N CYS A 239 5.31 -8.04 15.40
CA CYS A 239 4.75 -9.11 14.58
C CYS A 239 4.36 -10.28 15.49
N GLU A 240 3.40 -11.11 15.07
CA GLU A 240 2.85 -12.22 15.87
C GLU A 240 3.92 -13.16 16.48
N ASN A 241 5.09 -13.26 15.86
CA ASN A 241 6.19 -14.16 16.27
C ASN A 241 7.45 -13.43 16.77
N VAL A 242 7.38 -12.14 17.14
CA VAL A 242 8.57 -11.35 17.52
C VAL A 242 8.34 -10.61 18.83
N SER A 243 9.20 -10.88 19.82
CA SER A 243 9.14 -10.30 21.17
C SER A 243 9.80 -8.92 21.30
N ASN A 244 10.78 -8.57 20.44
CA ASN A 244 11.48 -7.28 20.51
C ASN A 244 11.44 -6.52 19.17
N ILE A 245 10.86 -5.31 19.18
CA ILE A 245 10.64 -4.46 17.99
C ILE A 245 11.94 -3.77 17.55
N ASP A 246 12.83 -3.44 18.49
CA ASP A 246 13.95 -2.54 18.24
C ASP A 246 15.16 -3.23 17.59
N ASP A 247 15.27 -4.56 17.74
CA ASP A 247 16.38 -5.35 17.20
C ASP A 247 16.09 -5.96 15.82
N ASP A 248 14.89 -5.76 15.26
CA ASP A 248 14.49 -6.42 14.01
C ASP A 248 13.59 -5.55 13.11
N VAL A 249 13.28 -6.05 11.91
CA VAL A 249 12.33 -5.38 11.01
C VAL A 249 10.92 -5.42 11.63
N PRO A 250 10.31 -4.27 11.96
CA PRO A 250 9.02 -4.23 12.63
C PRO A 250 7.89 -4.58 11.66
N CYS A 251 6.73 -4.99 12.18
CA CYS A 251 5.50 -4.93 11.40
C CYS A 251 4.96 -3.49 11.39
N LEU A 252 4.20 -3.13 10.35
CA LEU A 252 3.69 -1.77 10.18
C LEU A 252 2.16 -1.74 10.25
N LYS A 253 1.61 -0.77 10.98
CA LYS A 253 0.18 -0.51 11.08
C LYS A 253 -0.13 0.96 10.77
N LYS A 254 -1.25 1.25 10.11
CA LYS A 254 -1.71 2.64 9.91
C LYS A 254 -1.87 3.38 11.24
N LYS A 255 -1.40 4.63 11.27
CA LYS A 255 -1.69 5.61 12.31
C LYS A 255 -3.12 6.11 12.07
N GLY A 256 -3.96 6.04 13.10
CA GLY A 256 -5.34 6.48 12.99
C GLY A 256 -6.17 6.11 14.22
N ASN A 257 -7.36 6.70 14.33
CA ASN A 257 -8.32 6.38 15.37
C ASN A 257 -8.81 4.92 15.16
N PRO A 258 -8.77 4.04 16.19
CA PRO A 258 -9.26 2.67 16.10
C PRO A 258 -10.69 2.55 15.55
N PHE A 259 -11.56 3.51 15.87
CA PHE A 259 -12.95 3.55 15.37
C PHE A 259 -13.02 3.82 13.87
N LEU A 260 -12.15 4.70 13.36
CA LEU A 260 -12.05 4.97 11.93
C LEU A 260 -11.43 3.78 11.20
N LEU A 261 -10.45 3.10 11.79
CA LEU A 261 -9.84 1.89 11.20
C LEU A 261 -10.80 0.70 11.12
N LEU A 262 -11.77 0.58 12.03
CA LEU A 262 -12.80 -0.46 12.02
C LEU A 262 -13.88 -0.23 10.95
N ILE A 263 -14.09 1.03 10.54
CA ILE A 263 -15.12 1.42 9.56
C ILE A 263 -14.52 1.61 8.16
N LEU A 264 -13.23 1.95 8.06
CA LEU A 264 -12.58 2.46 6.84
C LEU A 264 -11.45 1.55 6.32
N ASP A 265 -11.58 0.24 6.49
CA ASP A 265 -10.58 -0.79 6.18
C ASP A 265 -9.34 -0.29 5.43
N ASP A 266 -8.26 -0.04 6.17
CA ASP A 266 -6.93 0.37 5.75
C ASP A 266 -6.80 1.29 4.50
N ASP A 267 -7.76 2.17 4.16
CA ASP A 267 -7.73 2.91 2.88
C ASP A 267 -8.52 4.25 2.77
N PRO A 268 -7.86 5.35 2.37
CA PRO A 268 -8.52 6.60 2.05
C PRO A 268 -9.38 6.62 0.77
N GLU A 269 -9.22 5.72 -0.20
CA GLU A 269 -10.11 5.73 -1.39
C GLU A 269 -11.51 5.16 -1.09
N GLY A 270 -11.59 4.24 -0.12
CA GLY A 270 -12.85 3.83 0.50
C GLY A 270 -13.62 5.01 1.12
N ILE A 271 -12.93 6.06 1.57
CA ILE A 271 -13.56 7.26 2.15
C ILE A 271 -14.44 7.98 1.13
N VAL A 272 -13.98 8.12 -0.12
CA VAL A 272 -14.74 8.83 -1.16
C VAL A 272 -16.02 8.05 -1.47
N ASN A 273 -15.92 6.72 -1.59
CA ASN A 273 -17.06 5.87 -1.94
C ASN A 273 -18.06 5.73 -0.78
N ILE A 274 -17.57 5.63 0.46
CA ILE A 274 -18.41 5.60 1.66
C ILE A 274 -19.09 6.96 1.88
N LEU A 275 -18.37 8.09 1.74
CA LEU A 275 -18.97 9.42 1.86
C LEU A 275 -20.04 9.64 0.78
N LEU A 276 -19.79 9.20 -0.46
CA LEU A 276 -20.79 9.22 -1.53
C LEU A 276 -22.01 8.37 -1.19
N ASN A 277 -21.82 7.15 -0.69
CA ASN A 277 -22.92 6.26 -0.31
C ASN A 277 -23.72 6.80 0.89
N VAL A 278 -23.04 7.39 1.88
CA VAL A 278 -23.69 8.05 3.02
C VAL A 278 -24.49 9.27 2.53
N LEU A 279 -23.93 10.11 1.66
CA LEU A 279 -24.66 11.22 1.04
C LEU A 279 -25.90 10.74 0.27
N ILE A 280 -25.79 9.64 -0.49
CA ILE A 280 -26.91 9.04 -1.24
C ILE A 280 -28.01 8.54 -0.30
N ILE A 281 -27.69 8.02 0.88
CA ILE A 281 -28.67 7.56 1.88
C ILE A 281 -29.28 8.73 2.66
N PHE A 282 -28.50 9.77 2.96
CA PHE A 282 -28.98 10.93 3.72
C PHE A 282 -29.99 11.77 2.94
N VAL A 283 -29.83 11.93 1.63
CA VAL A 283 -30.74 12.72 0.78
C VAL A 283 -32.21 12.22 0.86
N PRO A 284 -32.53 10.93 0.65
CA PRO A 284 -33.90 10.43 0.77
C PRO A 284 -34.41 10.47 2.21
N ILE A 285 -33.56 10.24 3.22
CA ILE A 285 -33.93 10.38 4.64
C ILE A 285 -34.34 11.82 4.96
N LEU A 286 -33.56 12.81 4.50
CA LEU A 286 -33.88 14.23 4.69
C LEU A 286 -35.17 14.63 3.95
N ALA A 287 -35.38 14.10 2.75
CA ALA A 287 -36.63 14.30 2.00
C ALA A 287 -37.83 13.71 2.75
N ILE A 288 -37.72 12.51 3.29
CA ILE A 288 -38.76 11.87 4.11
C ILE A 288 -39.01 12.69 5.39
N PHE A 289 -37.97 13.15 6.08
CA PHE A 289 -38.14 14.02 7.26
C PHE A 289 -38.85 15.33 6.92
N LEU A 290 -38.57 15.95 5.77
CA LEU A 290 -39.25 17.16 5.32
C LEU A 290 -40.73 16.91 4.97
N ILE A 291 -41.03 15.78 4.34
CA ILE A 291 -42.40 15.32 4.07
C ILE A 291 -43.13 15.08 5.39
N LEU A 292 -42.53 14.34 6.32
CA LEU A 292 -43.11 14.12 7.65
C LEU A 292 -43.28 15.44 8.40
N PHE A 293 -42.36 16.40 8.32
CA PHE A 293 -42.53 17.70 8.98
C PHE A 293 -43.68 18.52 8.40
N LYS A 294 -43.93 18.40 7.08
CA LYS A 294 -45.04 19.08 6.38
C LYS A 294 -46.39 18.39 6.57
N PHE A 295 -46.41 17.06 6.68
CA PHE A 295 -47.65 16.25 6.68
C PHE A 295 -47.99 15.58 8.03
N THR A 296 -47.08 15.58 9.00
CA THR A 296 -47.35 15.11 10.37
C THR A 296 -47.82 16.29 11.22
N PRO A 297 -48.87 16.16 12.06
CA PRO A 297 -49.41 17.27 12.85
C PRO A 297 -48.50 17.75 13.99
N LEU A 298 -47.22 17.36 14.00
CA LEU A 298 -46.20 17.79 14.96
C LEU A 298 -45.86 19.29 14.82
N GLY A 299 -45.92 19.85 13.60
CA GLY A 299 -45.78 21.29 13.39
C GLY A 299 -46.91 22.12 14.03
N ARG A 300 -48.13 21.56 14.06
CA ARG A 300 -49.29 22.17 14.73
C ARG A 300 -49.21 22.08 16.25
N THR A 301 -48.69 21.00 16.82
CA THR A 301 -48.55 20.88 18.29
C THR A 301 -47.43 21.76 18.84
N LEU A 302 -46.33 21.95 18.13
CA LEU A 302 -45.26 22.88 18.54
C LEU A 302 -45.71 24.34 18.52
N THR A 303 -46.49 24.75 17.51
CA THR A 303 -47.06 26.10 17.46
C THR A 303 -48.17 26.32 18.50
N LYS A 304 -48.96 25.27 18.80
CA LYS A 304 -49.98 25.31 19.87
C LYS A 304 -49.34 25.42 21.27
N SER A 305 -48.30 24.65 21.54
CA SER A 305 -47.50 24.74 22.79
C SER A 305 -46.92 26.14 23.01
N LYS A 306 -46.43 26.78 21.93
CA LYS A 306 -45.87 28.13 22.00
C LYS A 306 -46.95 29.19 22.28
N ARG A 307 -48.16 29.04 21.71
CA ARG A 307 -49.32 29.91 21.99
C ARG A 307 -49.86 29.72 23.41
N GLU A 308 -49.92 28.48 23.90
CA GLU A 308 -50.36 28.19 25.26
C GLU A 308 -49.43 28.81 26.30
N LYS A 309 -48.10 28.68 26.15
CA LYS A 309 -47.13 29.34 27.04
C LYS A 309 -47.24 30.87 27.06
N MET A 310 -47.56 31.48 25.91
CA MET A 310 -47.73 32.93 25.81
C MET A 310 -49.03 33.41 26.49
N SER A 311 -50.09 32.59 26.44
CA SER A 311 -51.35 32.86 27.15
C SER A 311 -51.18 32.78 28.66
N THR A 312 -50.53 31.73 29.19
CA THR A 312 -50.36 31.55 30.64
C THR A 312 -49.51 32.67 31.24
N ALA A 313 -48.45 33.11 30.54
CA ALA A 313 -47.63 34.22 30.98
C ALA A 313 -48.42 35.55 31.05
N HIS A 314 -49.35 35.76 30.13
CA HIS A 314 -50.18 36.97 30.12
C HIS A 314 -51.26 36.95 31.22
N THR A 315 -51.79 35.78 31.57
CA THR A 315 -52.73 35.59 32.68
C THR A 315 -52.02 35.79 34.03
N GLN A 316 -50.84 35.19 34.22
CA GLN A 316 -50.04 35.33 35.44
C GLN A 316 -49.59 36.78 35.67
N LYS A 317 -49.27 37.53 34.61
CA LYS A 317 -48.97 38.96 34.71
C LYS A 317 -50.18 39.81 35.11
N LYS A 318 -51.40 39.44 34.68
CA LYS A 318 -52.63 40.13 35.08
C LYS A 318 -53.01 39.84 36.53
N GLU A 319 -52.80 38.61 37.00
CA GLU A 319 -53.05 38.22 38.39
C GLU A 319 -52.12 38.94 39.35
N ASN A 320 -50.80 38.99 39.05
CA ASN A 320 -49.83 39.73 39.87
C ASN A 320 -50.13 41.24 39.96
N ILE A 321 -50.62 41.86 38.88
CA ILE A 321 -51.01 43.28 38.90
C ILE A 321 -52.27 43.50 39.74
N ARG A 322 -53.25 42.58 39.66
CA ARG A 322 -54.48 42.68 40.46
C ARG A 322 -54.18 42.53 41.95
N GLU A 323 -53.37 41.55 42.32
CA GLU A 323 -52.93 41.33 43.70
C GLU A 323 -52.16 42.54 44.28
N TYR A 324 -51.31 43.18 43.47
CA TYR A 324 -50.63 44.41 43.87
C TYR A 324 -51.61 45.57 44.13
N MET A 325 -52.62 45.73 43.27
CA MET A 325 -53.63 46.79 43.40
C MET A 325 -54.54 46.56 44.61
N ASP A 326 -54.93 45.31 44.89
CA ASP A 326 -55.76 44.96 46.05
C ASP A 326 -55.00 45.21 47.37
N ASN A 327 -53.72 44.86 47.42
CA ASN A 327 -52.86 45.15 48.57
C ASN A 327 -52.64 46.66 48.76
N TYR A 328 -52.48 47.42 47.68
CA TYR A 328 -52.35 48.88 47.74
C TYR A 328 -53.64 49.55 48.23
N ALA A 329 -54.81 49.09 47.76
CA ALA A 329 -56.10 49.60 48.23
C ALA A 329 -56.32 49.32 49.73
N ALA A 330 -55.96 48.13 50.21
CA ALA A 330 -56.03 47.78 51.63
C ALA A 330 -55.09 48.65 52.48
N TYR A 331 -53.88 48.94 51.99
CA TYR A 331 -52.95 49.84 52.65
C TYR A 331 -53.52 51.26 52.78
N VAL A 332 -54.07 51.82 51.70
CA VAL A 332 -54.67 53.17 51.70
C VAL A 332 -55.89 53.25 52.64
N ASP A 333 -56.76 52.24 52.67
CA ASP A 333 -57.90 52.19 53.60
C ASP A 333 -57.44 52.16 55.07
N SER A 334 -56.38 51.41 55.37
CA SER A 334 -55.79 51.37 56.72
C SER A 334 -55.18 52.71 57.14
N GLU A 335 -54.53 53.42 56.21
CA GLU A 335 -53.92 54.72 56.44
C GLU A 335 -55.01 55.81 56.64
N MET A 336 -56.11 55.74 55.88
CA MET A 336 -57.27 56.62 56.05
C MET A 336 -57.98 56.40 57.40
N LYS A 337 -58.16 55.15 57.82
CA LYS A 337 -58.74 54.83 59.15
C LYS A 337 -57.88 55.34 60.30
N LYS A 338 -56.54 55.24 60.19
CA LYS A 338 -55.61 55.85 61.16
C LYS A 338 -55.73 57.37 61.24
N ARG A 339 -55.95 58.05 60.12
CA ARG A 339 -56.16 59.51 60.08
C ARG A 339 -57.51 59.92 60.67
N MET A 340 -58.57 59.11 60.49
CA MET A 340 -59.87 59.36 61.12
C MET A 340 -59.83 59.15 62.65
N SER A 341 -59.04 58.21 63.18
CA SER A 341 -58.91 58.03 64.64
C SER A 341 -58.12 59.14 65.33
N LEU A 342 -57.24 59.85 64.62
CA LEU A 342 -56.48 61.00 65.16
C LEU A 342 -57.30 62.28 65.24
N ALA A 343 -58.42 62.39 64.51
CA ALA A 343 -59.30 63.56 64.53
C ALA A 343 -60.29 63.59 65.72
N TYR A 344 -60.41 62.51 66.49
CA TYR A 344 -61.31 62.41 67.66
C TYR A 344 -60.60 62.59 69.02
N HIS A 345 -59.32 62.99 69.02
CA HIS A 345 -58.57 63.36 70.24
C HIS A 345 -58.02 64.79 70.14
N ALA A 346 -58.87 65.73 69.73
CA ALA A 346 -58.63 67.16 69.87
C ALA A 346 -59.91 67.83 70.41
N ALA A 347 -59.90 68.01 71.75
CA ALA A 347 -60.73 68.87 72.62
C ALA A 347 -61.25 68.08 73.83
#